data_AF-A0A2I0P5L2-F1
#
_entry.id   AF-A0A2I0P5L2-F1
#
_cell.length_a   1.000
_cell.length_b   1.000
_cell.length_c   1.000
_cell.angle_alpha   90.00
_cell.angle_beta   90.00
_cell.angle_gamma   90.00
#
_symmetry.space_group_name_H-M   'P 1'
#
loop_
_entity.id
_entity.type
_entity.pdbx_description
1 polymer ?
#
loop_
_entity_poly.entity_id
_entity_poly.type
_entity_poly.pdbx_seq_one_letter_code
_entity_poly.pdbx_strand_id
1 'polypeptide(L)'
;MDEQRSNTKKTVLNLLIAVTILAVVVFLLFLAVGFVETTLPNDSYMIEITGLSGLAVNGTATVMIPVPANAEGELVIFESSSVLQPAGWRTAIRETPYGKMIAFTTMENYAQDISRPTGEFETKEEPRLLVPVLATPDNVSVAEFARSSGGTYTTVVFLDGFVPPENATTISFDLRYQGGGGVKYLIKENIWTATVNAAVPSTTSGFVPVPADYYVTAGGIMPL
;
A
#
# COMPACT_ATOMS: atom_id res chain seq x y z
N MET A 1 5.89 54.10 -55.76
CA MET A 1 4.89 53.11 -55.31
C MET A 1 5.54 51.77 -54.88
N ASP A 2 6.69 51.40 -55.45
CA ASP A 2 7.37 50.13 -55.12
C ASP A 2 8.11 50.12 -53.78
N GLU A 3 8.64 51.25 -53.32
CA GLU A 3 9.39 51.34 -52.07
C GLU A 3 8.50 51.16 -50.83
N GLN A 4 7.31 51.77 -50.82
CA GLN A 4 6.32 51.58 -49.77
C GLN A 4 5.81 50.13 -49.72
N ARG A 5 5.56 49.51 -50.88
CA ARG A 5 5.17 48.10 -50.99
C ARG A 5 6.27 47.14 -50.52
N SER A 6 7.54 47.48 -50.75
CA SER A 6 8.71 46.72 -50.28
C SER A 6 8.86 46.80 -48.76
N ASN A 7 8.69 48.00 -48.18
CA ASN A 7 8.74 48.19 -46.73
C ASN A 7 7.58 47.48 -46.02
N THR A 8 6.36 47.54 -46.55
CA THR A 8 5.21 46.79 -46.00
C THR A 8 5.45 45.27 -46.04
N LYS A 9 6.03 44.73 -47.12
CA LYS A 9 6.37 43.31 -47.21
C LYS A 9 7.41 42.88 -46.18
N LYS A 10 8.44 43.70 -45.92
CA LYS A 10 9.44 43.43 -44.88
C LYS A 10 8.83 43.45 -43.48
N THR A 11 7.96 44.41 -43.19
CA THR A 11 7.25 44.48 -41.90
C THR A 11 6.35 43.27 -41.67
N VAL A 12 5.59 42.86 -42.69
CA VAL A 12 4.73 41.66 -42.61
C VAL A 12 5.55 40.39 -42.43
N LEU A 13 6.67 40.26 -43.15
CA LEU A 13 7.57 39.11 -42.99
C LEU A 13 8.16 39.03 -41.59
N ASN A 14 8.63 40.15 -41.03
CA ASN A 14 9.17 40.20 -39.67
C ASN A 14 8.11 39.88 -38.62
N LEU A 15 6.87 40.36 -38.81
CA LEU A 15 5.75 40.03 -37.93
C LEU A 15 5.44 38.53 -37.96
N LEU A 16 5.42 37.92 -39.15
CA LEU A 16 5.16 36.49 -39.31
C LEU A 16 6.25 35.64 -38.64
N ILE A 17 7.52 36.04 -38.78
CA ILE A 17 8.65 35.40 -38.08
C ILE A 17 8.49 35.51 -36.56
N ALA A 18 8.19 36.69 -36.04
CA ALA A 18 8.00 36.91 -34.61
C ALA A 18 6.84 36.06 -34.03
N VAL A 19 5.71 36.00 -34.74
CA VAL A 19 4.56 35.17 -34.34
C VAL A 19 4.90 33.68 -34.40
N THR A 20 5.65 33.25 -35.41
CA THR A 20 6.08 31.85 -35.54
C THR A 20 7.03 31.46 -34.40
N ILE A 21 7.99 32.32 -34.05
CA ILE A 21 8.89 32.10 -32.90
C ILE A 21 8.09 32.02 -31.61
N LEU A 22 7.13 32.93 -31.40
CA LEU A 22 6.28 32.93 -30.20
C LEU A 22 5.47 31.64 -30.10
N ALA A 23 4.89 31.17 -31.21
CA ALA A 23 4.14 29.92 -31.25
C ALA A 23 5.03 28.71 -30.93
N VAL A 24 6.26 28.67 -31.46
CA VAL A 24 7.24 27.62 -31.15
C VAL A 24 7.64 27.65 -29.67
N VAL A 25 7.88 28.83 -29.08
CA VAL A 25 8.21 28.96 -27.66
C VAL A 25 7.06 28.46 -26.78
N VAL A 26 5.83 28.87 -27.08
CA VAL A 26 4.64 28.39 -26.34
C VAL A 26 4.50 26.88 -26.48
N PHE A 27 4.69 26.31 -27.68
CA PHE A 27 4.64 24.87 -27.89
C PHE A 27 5.74 24.12 -27.13
N LEU A 28 6.98 24.64 -27.09
CA LEU A 28 8.08 24.07 -26.32
C LEU A 28 7.82 24.13 -24.81
N LEU A 29 7.20 25.19 -24.31
CA LEU A 29 6.77 25.29 -22.91
C LEU A 29 5.71 24.23 -22.57
N PHE A 30 4.74 23.98 -23.46
CA PHE A 30 3.76 22.90 -23.28
C PHE A 30 4.40 21.51 -23.36
N LEU A 31 5.37 21.30 -24.26
CA LEU A 31 6.14 20.06 -24.32
C LEU A 31 6.91 19.80 -23.02
N ALA A 32 7.51 20.84 -22.42
CA ALA A 32 8.20 20.71 -21.14
C ALA A 32 7.28 20.22 -20.00
N VAL A 33 6.00 20.60 -20.00
CA VAL A 33 5.00 20.06 -19.05
C VAL A 33 4.76 18.56 -19.28
N GLY A 34 4.84 18.09 -20.53
CA GLY A 34 4.75 16.67 -20.88
C GLY A 34 5.96 15.82 -20.44
N PHE A 35 7.08 16.46 -20.09
CA PHE A 35 8.31 15.82 -19.57
C PHE A 35 8.46 15.94 -18.05
N VAL A 36 7.44 16.46 -17.35
CA VAL A 36 7.46 16.47 -15.88
C VAL A 36 7.62 15.04 -15.36
N GLU A 37 8.56 14.89 -14.43
CA GLU A 37 8.90 13.66 -13.74
C GLU A 37 7.65 12.93 -13.24
N THR A 38 7.46 11.69 -13.71
CA THR A 38 6.42 10.79 -13.24
C THR A 38 7.07 9.82 -12.28
N THR A 39 6.80 9.96 -10.98
CA THR A 39 7.22 8.97 -9.99
C THR A 39 6.12 7.94 -9.85
N LEU A 40 6.45 6.67 -10.11
CA LEU A 40 5.51 5.57 -9.90
C LEU A 40 5.09 5.53 -8.42
N PRO A 41 3.81 5.25 -8.14
CA PRO A 41 3.36 4.99 -6.78
C PRO A 41 4.11 3.78 -6.19
N ASN A 42 4.24 3.77 -4.86
CA ASN A 42 5.01 2.77 -4.15
C ASN A 42 4.16 2.17 -3.04
N ASP A 43 4.01 0.85 -3.08
CA ASP A 43 3.38 0.09 -2.04
C ASP A 43 4.40 -0.31 -0.99
N SER A 44 4.02 -0.23 0.28
CA SER A 44 4.83 -0.68 1.39
C SER A 44 3.99 -1.37 2.44
N TYR A 45 4.51 -2.45 3.00
CA TYR A 45 3.88 -3.15 4.11
C TYR A 45 4.91 -3.41 5.20
N MET A 46 4.72 -2.74 6.33
CA MET A 46 5.50 -2.91 7.54
C MET A 46 4.79 -3.91 8.44
N ILE A 47 5.49 -5.00 8.75
CA ILE A 47 4.99 -6.08 9.59
C ILE A 47 5.85 -6.11 10.85
N GLU A 48 5.24 -5.88 12.00
CA GLU A 48 5.85 -6.04 13.31
C GLU A 48 4.95 -6.88 14.22
N ILE A 49 5.48 -8.01 14.70
CA ILE A 49 4.79 -8.95 15.59
C ILE A 49 5.74 -9.26 16.74
N THR A 50 5.35 -8.89 17.95
CA THR A 50 6.18 -9.02 19.15
C THR A 50 5.50 -9.86 20.23
N GLY A 51 6.29 -10.40 21.17
CA GLY A 51 5.79 -11.29 22.23
C GLY A 51 5.76 -12.76 21.84
N LEU A 52 6.31 -13.12 20.67
CA LEU A 52 6.48 -14.50 20.20
C LEU A 52 7.73 -15.14 20.82
N SER A 53 8.80 -14.34 21.00
CA SER A 53 10.10 -14.75 21.51
C SER A 53 10.10 -15.38 22.92
N GLY A 54 9.02 -15.23 23.68
CA GLY A 54 8.85 -15.88 24.99
C GLY A 54 8.05 -17.18 24.97
N LEU A 55 7.54 -17.62 23.82
CA LEU A 55 6.58 -18.70 23.72
C LEU A 55 7.23 -20.02 23.31
N ALA A 56 6.85 -21.09 24.01
CA ALA A 56 7.20 -22.44 23.61
C ALA A 56 6.31 -22.91 22.45
N VAL A 57 6.86 -23.72 21.54
CA VAL A 57 6.17 -24.24 20.36
C VAL A 57 6.00 -25.75 20.49
N ASN A 58 4.79 -26.25 20.24
CA ASN A 58 4.51 -27.69 20.21
C ASN A 58 4.68 -28.24 18.80
N GLY A 59 5.93 -28.50 18.41
CA GLY A 59 6.30 -28.94 17.06
C GLY A 59 6.40 -27.76 16.09
N THR A 60 5.26 -27.28 15.58
CA THR A 60 5.22 -26.17 14.62
C THR A 60 4.18 -25.14 15.05
N ALA A 61 4.56 -23.87 15.08
CA ALA A 61 3.63 -22.76 15.30
C ALA A 61 3.36 -22.02 13.98
N THR A 62 2.15 -21.49 13.85
CA THR A 62 1.74 -20.69 12.70
C THR A 62 1.11 -19.39 13.16
N VAL A 63 1.59 -18.28 12.59
CA VAL A 63 0.98 -16.96 12.69
C VAL A 63 0.50 -16.57 11.29
N MET A 64 -0.75 -16.16 11.13
CA MET A 64 -1.21 -15.57 9.86
C MET A 64 -1.71 -14.16 10.07
N ILE A 65 -1.35 -13.27 9.14
CA ILE A 65 -1.73 -11.86 9.15
C ILE A 65 -2.48 -11.49 7.87
N PRO A 66 -3.32 -10.45 7.93
CA PRO A 66 -3.99 -9.95 6.74
C PRO A 66 -2.98 -9.37 5.75
N VAL A 67 -3.41 -9.24 4.51
CA VAL A 67 -2.59 -8.84 3.35
C VAL A 67 -3.20 -7.63 2.67
N PRO A 68 -2.39 -6.74 2.08
CA PRO A 68 -2.91 -5.68 1.23
C PRO A 68 -3.55 -6.26 -0.03
N ALA A 69 -4.81 -5.89 -0.29
CA ALA A 69 -5.50 -6.25 -1.52
C ALA A 69 -6.38 -5.12 -2.04
N ASN A 70 -6.72 -5.21 -3.33
CA ASN A 70 -7.72 -4.34 -3.96
C ASN A 70 -9.16 -4.73 -3.57
N ALA A 71 -10.14 -3.98 -4.05
CA ALA A 71 -11.56 -4.20 -3.73
C ALA A 71 -12.09 -5.56 -4.22
N GLU A 72 -11.43 -6.13 -5.23
CA GLU A 72 -11.70 -7.43 -5.83
C GLU A 72 -11.02 -8.59 -5.07
N GLY A 73 -10.18 -8.27 -4.06
CA GLY A 73 -9.47 -9.25 -3.24
C GLY A 73 -8.19 -9.80 -3.88
N GLU A 74 -7.70 -9.18 -4.95
CA GLU A 74 -6.41 -9.49 -5.55
C GLU A 74 -5.28 -8.86 -4.74
N LEU A 75 -4.23 -9.65 -4.49
CA LEU A 75 -3.05 -9.19 -3.77
C LEU A 75 -2.30 -8.15 -4.59
N VAL A 76 -1.91 -7.07 -3.92
CA VAL A 76 -1.23 -5.95 -4.57
C VAL A 76 0.27 -5.90 -4.28
N ILE A 77 0.68 -6.38 -3.10
CA ILE A 77 2.09 -6.70 -2.82
C ILE A 77 2.25 -8.22 -2.83
N PHE A 78 3.45 -8.68 -3.18
CA PHE A 78 3.93 -10.07 -3.06
C PHE A 78 3.66 -10.94 -4.29
N GLU A 79 4.32 -10.65 -5.41
CA GLU A 79 4.43 -11.63 -6.51
C GLU A 79 5.24 -12.87 -6.11
N SER A 80 6.13 -12.75 -5.11
CA SER A 80 6.85 -13.89 -4.53
C SER A 80 6.95 -13.80 -3.01
N SER A 81 6.43 -14.83 -2.31
CA SER A 81 6.47 -14.90 -0.84
C SER A 81 7.88 -15.11 -0.27
N SER A 82 8.86 -15.41 -1.13
CA SER A 82 10.28 -15.60 -0.77
C SER A 82 10.96 -14.36 -0.21
N VAL A 83 10.45 -13.15 -0.52
CA VAL A 83 11.04 -11.88 -0.04
C VAL A 83 10.70 -11.61 1.44
N LEU A 84 9.65 -12.26 1.97
CA LEU A 84 9.14 -12.00 3.32
C LEU A 84 9.78 -12.85 4.42
N GLN A 85 10.67 -13.81 4.10
CA GLN A 85 11.04 -14.88 5.03
C GLN A 85 11.85 -14.38 6.24
N PRO A 86 11.25 -14.29 7.45
CA PRO A 86 11.99 -13.94 8.64
C PRO A 86 12.89 -15.09 9.12
N ALA A 87 13.93 -14.77 9.89
CA ALA A 87 14.78 -15.81 10.48
C ALA A 87 13.94 -16.72 11.38
N GLY A 88 14.12 -18.05 11.26
CA GLY A 88 13.34 -19.03 12.02
C GLY A 88 11.93 -19.30 11.50
N TRP A 89 11.50 -18.60 10.45
CA TRP A 89 10.15 -18.70 9.88
C TRP A 89 10.18 -19.10 8.41
N ARG A 90 9.16 -19.83 7.97
CA ARG A 90 8.82 -20.08 6.57
C ARG A 90 7.58 -19.28 6.22
N THR A 91 7.65 -18.51 5.12
CA THR A 91 6.54 -17.66 4.69
C THR A 91 5.85 -18.22 3.45
N ALA A 92 4.52 -18.18 3.45
CA ALA A 92 3.69 -18.52 2.29
C ALA A 92 2.38 -17.73 2.31
N ILE A 93 1.84 -17.43 1.14
CA ILE A 93 0.45 -16.98 1.02
C ILE A 93 -0.44 -18.23 1.14
N ARG A 94 -1.47 -18.16 2.00
CA ARG A 94 -2.43 -19.24 2.22
C ARG A 94 -3.85 -18.74 2.00
N GLU A 95 -4.65 -19.55 1.32
CA GLU A 95 -6.10 -19.40 1.29
C GLU A 95 -6.69 -19.85 2.62
N THR A 96 -7.56 -19.04 3.20
CA THR A 96 -8.30 -19.34 4.42
C THR A 96 -9.81 -19.21 4.17
N PRO A 97 -10.68 -19.67 5.08
CA PRO A 97 -12.13 -19.46 4.95
C PRO A 97 -12.54 -17.98 4.84
N TYR A 98 -11.69 -17.06 5.28
CA TYR A 98 -11.94 -15.63 5.26
C TYR A 98 -11.29 -14.91 4.07
N GLY A 99 -10.30 -15.52 3.41
CA GLY A 99 -9.54 -14.95 2.30
C GLY A 99 -8.06 -15.29 2.38
N LYS A 100 -7.27 -14.74 1.44
CA LYS A 100 -5.81 -14.91 1.41
C LYS A 100 -5.17 -14.21 2.61
N MET A 101 -4.19 -14.87 3.21
CA MET A 101 -3.38 -14.34 4.32
C MET A 101 -1.91 -14.71 4.13
N ILE A 102 -0.99 -13.93 4.70
CA ILE A 102 0.42 -14.35 4.82
C ILE A 102 0.54 -15.22 6.04
N ALA A 103 1.05 -16.44 5.86
CA ALA A 103 1.35 -17.36 6.93
C ALA A 103 2.86 -17.41 7.19
N PHE A 104 3.24 -17.21 8.45
CA PHE A 104 4.55 -17.50 9.00
C PHE A 104 4.46 -18.80 9.79
N THR A 105 5.25 -19.78 9.41
CA THR A 105 5.30 -21.10 10.05
C THR A 105 6.70 -21.34 10.60
N THR A 106 6.84 -21.70 11.88
CA THR A 106 8.17 -21.90 12.48
C THR A 106 8.92 -23.04 11.77
N MET A 107 10.20 -22.84 11.53
CA MET A 107 11.09 -23.91 11.01
C MET A 107 11.70 -24.74 12.15
N GLU A 108 11.72 -24.18 13.36
CA GLU A 108 12.28 -24.78 14.57
C GLU A 108 11.22 -24.78 15.68
N ASN A 109 11.58 -25.34 16.85
CA ASN A 109 10.73 -25.39 18.04
C ASN A 109 10.72 -24.08 18.85
N TYR A 110 11.10 -22.97 18.23
CA TYR A 110 11.14 -21.65 18.84
C TYR A 110 10.61 -20.59 17.87
N ALA A 111 9.86 -19.62 18.39
CA ALA A 111 9.23 -18.57 17.60
C ALA A 111 9.91 -17.23 17.91
N GLN A 112 10.63 -16.66 16.94
CA GLN A 112 11.18 -15.31 17.07
C GLN A 112 10.13 -14.25 16.77
N ASP A 113 10.27 -13.07 17.35
CA ASP A 113 9.50 -11.89 16.95
C ASP A 113 9.75 -11.59 15.46
N ILE A 114 8.72 -11.11 14.76
CA ILE A 114 8.75 -10.89 13.32
C ILE A 114 8.79 -9.38 13.08
N SER A 115 9.85 -8.89 12.44
CA SER A 115 9.92 -7.51 11.95
C SER A 115 10.40 -7.50 10.51
N ARG A 116 9.53 -7.10 9.59
CA ARG A 116 9.80 -7.10 8.15
C ARG A 116 9.16 -5.89 7.47
N PRO A 117 9.94 -4.86 7.13
CA PRO A 117 9.50 -3.87 6.16
C PRO A 117 9.60 -4.46 4.75
N THR A 118 8.56 -4.27 3.94
CA THR A 118 8.53 -4.63 2.53
C THR A 118 8.00 -3.47 1.70
N GLY A 119 8.46 -3.36 0.46
CA GLY A 119 7.94 -2.38 -0.49
C GLY A 119 8.19 -2.81 -1.93
N GLU A 120 7.20 -2.57 -2.77
CA GLU A 120 7.18 -2.91 -4.19
C GLU A 120 6.57 -1.72 -4.96
N PHE A 121 7.07 -1.43 -6.17
CA PHE A 121 6.43 -0.45 -7.03
C PHE A 121 5.00 -0.91 -7.32
N GLU A 122 4.02 -0.02 -7.16
CA GLU A 122 2.61 -0.35 -7.34
C GLU A 122 2.37 -0.68 -8.83
N THR A 123 1.85 -1.88 -9.09
CA THR A 123 1.57 -2.38 -10.45
C THR A 123 0.08 -2.58 -10.71
N LYS A 124 -0.78 -2.42 -9.70
CA LYS A 124 -2.19 -2.82 -9.73
C LYS A 124 -3.14 -1.73 -9.22
N GLU A 125 -4.41 -1.92 -9.52
CA GLU A 125 -5.51 -1.01 -9.14
C GLU A 125 -5.61 -0.83 -7.62
N GLU A 126 -5.84 0.43 -7.23
CA GLU A 126 -6.03 0.99 -5.88
C GLU A 126 -6.28 -0.03 -4.74
N PRO A 127 -5.21 -0.60 -4.15
CA PRO A 127 -5.27 -1.27 -2.86
C PRO A 127 -5.68 -0.30 -1.75
N ARG A 128 -6.73 -0.64 -1.01
CA ARG A 128 -7.25 0.23 0.05
C ARG A 128 -7.20 -0.39 1.43
N LEU A 129 -7.27 -1.72 1.54
CA LEU A 129 -7.53 -2.39 2.81
C LEU A 129 -6.58 -3.57 3.04
N LEU A 130 -6.36 -3.89 4.32
CA LEU A 130 -5.84 -5.19 4.75
C LEU A 130 -6.99 -6.20 4.77
N VAL A 131 -6.90 -7.22 3.91
CA VAL A 131 -7.88 -8.30 3.77
C VAL A 131 -7.40 -9.56 4.50
N PRO A 132 -8.30 -10.36 5.06
CA PRO A 132 -9.75 -10.33 4.87
C PRO A 132 -10.47 -9.28 5.72
N VAL A 133 -11.59 -8.77 5.19
CA VAL A 133 -12.50 -7.87 5.91
C VAL A 133 -13.67 -8.71 6.45
N LEU A 134 -13.75 -8.87 7.77
CA LEU A 134 -14.80 -9.64 8.43
C LEU A 134 -16.08 -8.82 8.66
N ALA A 135 -15.92 -7.53 8.96
CA ALA A 135 -17.03 -6.63 9.20
C ALA A 135 -16.62 -5.18 8.91
N THR A 136 -17.57 -4.39 8.41
CA THR A 136 -17.48 -2.95 8.19
C THR A 136 -18.46 -2.23 9.12
N PRO A 137 -18.27 -0.93 9.40
CA PRO A 137 -19.27 -0.11 10.09
C PRO A 137 -20.62 -0.18 9.38
N ASP A 138 -21.70 -0.25 10.15
CA ASP A 138 -23.08 -0.26 9.65
C ASP A 138 -23.38 -1.38 8.63
N ASN A 139 -22.53 -2.40 8.53
CA ASN A 139 -22.60 -3.48 7.55
C ASN A 139 -22.64 -3.00 6.08
N VAL A 140 -22.01 -1.87 5.76
CA VAL A 140 -21.89 -1.42 4.38
C VAL A 140 -20.98 -2.35 3.57
N SER A 141 -21.14 -2.42 2.25
CA SER A 141 -20.28 -3.29 1.43
C SER A 141 -18.81 -2.87 1.51
N VAL A 142 -17.86 -3.80 1.36
CA VAL A 142 -16.41 -3.50 1.35
C VAL A 142 -16.07 -2.47 0.28
N ALA A 143 -16.68 -2.57 -0.90
CA ALA A 143 -16.49 -1.62 -2.00
C ALA A 143 -16.98 -0.21 -1.65
N GLU A 144 -18.08 -0.09 -0.90
CA GLU A 144 -18.60 1.19 -0.44
C GLU A 144 -17.73 1.77 0.69
N PHE A 145 -17.36 0.95 1.68
CA PHE A 145 -16.46 1.35 2.75
C PHE A 145 -15.13 1.84 2.20
N ALA A 146 -14.55 1.12 1.24
CA ALA A 146 -13.29 1.48 0.62
C ALA A 146 -13.34 2.84 -0.09
N ARG A 147 -14.52 3.30 -0.56
CA ARG A 147 -14.68 4.63 -1.17
C ARG A 147 -14.64 5.79 -0.17
N SER A 148 -14.81 5.51 1.12
CA SER A 148 -14.71 6.54 2.17
C SER A 148 -13.29 7.10 2.26
N SER A 149 -13.13 8.27 2.90
CA SER A 149 -11.81 8.82 3.20
C SER A 149 -11.14 8.15 4.40
N GLY A 150 -11.83 7.21 5.06
CA GLY A 150 -11.31 6.46 6.19
C GLY A 150 -12.40 5.89 7.10
N GLY A 151 -11.99 5.00 8.01
CA GLY A 151 -12.84 4.38 9.02
C GLY A 151 -12.18 3.18 9.67
N THR A 152 -12.83 2.62 10.69
CA THR A 152 -12.38 1.41 11.38
C THR A 152 -13.23 0.22 10.92
N TYR A 153 -12.59 -0.91 10.64
CA TYR A 153 -13.24 -2.15 10.24
C TYR A 153 -12.64 -3.33 11.00
N THR A 154 -13.21 -4.52 10.85
CA THR A 154 -12.70 -5.74 11.48
C THR A 154 -11.98 -6.59 10.46
N THR A 155 -10.73 -6.93 10.73
CA THR A 155 -9.95 -7.95 10.02
C THR A 155 -9.66 -9.13 10.95
N VAL A 156 -8.77 -10.03 10.56
CA VAL A 156 -8.46 -11.24 11.32
C VAL A 156 -6.96 -11.51 11.34
N VAL A 157 -6.48 -12.00 12.46
CA VAL A 157 -5.17 -12.67 12.58
C VAL A 157 -5.39 -14.12 13.00
N PHE A 158 -4.39 -14.96 12.81
CA PHE A 158 -4.45 -16.37 13.22
C PHE A 158 -3.22 -16.73 14.04
N LEU A 159 -3.43 -17.53 15.09
CA LEU A 159 -2.38 -18.07 15.94
C LEU A 159 -2.66 -19.56 16.16
N ASP A 160 -1.64 -20.41 16.00
CA ASP A 160 -1.74 -21.83 16.37
C ASP A 160 -0.37 -22.44 16.68
N GLY A 161 -0.35 -23.54 17.43
CA GLY A 161 0.84 -24.33 17.72
C GLY A 161 1.75 -23.80 18.84
N PHE A 162 1.35 -22.71 19.51
CA PHE A 162 2.00 -22.22 20.72
C PHE A 162 1.51 -22.98 21.94
N VAL A 163 2.42 -23.29 22.87
CA VAL A 163 2.08 -23.84 24.18
C VAL A 163 1.63 -22.68 25.06
N PRO A 164 0.39 -22.70 25.59
CA PRO A 164 -0.09 -21.64 26.47
C PRO A 164 0.82 -21.50 27.70
N PRO A 165 1.40 -20.31 27.95
CA PRO A 165 2.21 -20.09 29.14
C PRO A 165 1.33 -20.06 30.40
N GLU A 166 1.92 -20.39 31.57
CA GLU A 166 1.20 -20.35 32.86
C GLU A 166 0.66 -18.95 33.17
N ASN A 167 1.39 -17.91 32.76
CA ASN A 167 0.95 -16.52 32.81
C ASN A 167 0.68 -16.04 31.38
N ALA A 168 -0.56 -15.61 31.11
CA ALA A 168 -0.92 -15.07 29.80
C ALA A 168 -0.05 -13.85 29.46
N THR A 169 0.81 -14.02 28.46
CA THR A 169 1.54 -12.93 27.82
C THR A 169 0.73 -12.41 26.62
N THR A 170 1.07 -11.22 26.15
CA THR A 170 0.39 -10.62 24.99
C THR A 170 1.29 -10.70 23.77
N ILE A 171 0.72 -11.10 22.64
CA ILE A 171 1.32 -10.99 21.32
C ILE A 171 0.78 -9.72 20.68
N SER A 172 1.67 -8.80 20.32
CA SER A 172 1.30 -7.54 19.67
C SER A 172 1.44 -7.67 18.16
N PHE A 173 0.47 -7.14 17.42
CA PHE A 173 0.47 -7.01 15.98
C PHE A 173 0.42 -5.52 15.64
N ASP A 174 1.51 -5.01 15.06
CA ASP A 174 1.63 -3.68 14.47
C ASP A 174 1.88 -3.88 12.98
N LEU A 175 0.82 -3.70 12.20
CA LEU A 175 0.83 -3.88 10.75
C LEU A 175 0.47 -2.54 10.12
N ARG A 176 1.26 -2.09 9.14
CA ARG A 176 1.02 -0.83 8.45
C ARG A 176 1.27 -0.97 6.97
N TYR A 177 0.20 -0.90 6.20
CA TYR A 177 0.24 -0.84 4.75
C TYR A 177 0.09 0.61 4.28
N GLN A 178 0.89 1.02 3.30
CA GLN A 178 0.73 2.27 2.57
C GLN A 178 0.84 2.02 1.08
N GLY A 179 -0.08 2.56 0.29
CA GLY A 179 -0.05 2.53 -1.17
C GLY A 179 -0.27 3.90 -1.80
N GLY A 180 -0.04 4.00 -3.11
CA GLY A 180 -0.21 5.22 -3.88
C GLY A 180 0.97 6.18 -3.76
N GLY A 181 0.64 7.48 -3.69
CA GLY A 181 1.63 8.54 -3.48
C GLY A 181 2.54 8.85 -4.67
N GLY A 182 2.21 8.34 -5.86
CA GLY A 182 2.88 8.69 -7.12
C GLY A 182 2.72 10.17 -7.47
N VAL A 183 3.46 10.60 -8.49
CA VAL A 183 3.33 11.94 -9.07
C VAL A 183 3.09 11.76 -10.55
N LYS A 184 2.03 12.39 -11.05
CA LYS A 184 1.72 12.44 -12.48
C LYS A 184 1.45 13.87 -12.89
N TYR A 185 2.26 14.41 -13.80
CA TYR A 185 2.13 15.79 -14.30
C TYR A 185 2.02 16.85 -13.18
N LEU A 186 2.92 16.83 -12.19
CA LEU A 186 2.92 17.70 -10.99
C LEU A 186 1.75 17.50 -10.03
N ILE A 187 0.86 16.55 -10.29
CA ILE A 187 -0.23 16.19 -9.37
C ILE A 187 0.26 15.01 -8.55
N LYS A 188 0.38 15.22 -7.24
CA LYS A 188 0.59 14.15 -6.28
C LYS A 188 -0.70 13.34 -6.16
N GLU A 189 -0.59 12.04 -6.29
CA GLU A 189 -1.71 11.12 -6.11
C GLU A 189 -2.03 10.92 -4.62
N ASN A 190 -3.19 10.32 -4.35
CA ASN A 190 -3.60 10.03 -2.99
C ASN A 190 -2.67 8.97 -2.37
N ILE A 191 -2.53 9.02 -1.04
CA ILE A 191 -1.86 7.97 -0.27
C ILE A 191 -2.92 7.26 0.55
N TRP A 192 -3.03 5.95 0.37
CA TRP A 192 -3.89 5.10 1.19
C TRP A 192 -3.07 4.52 2.32
N THR A 193 -3.65 4.42 3.51
CA THR A 193 -2.99 3.78 4.65
C THR A 193 -3.98 2.90 5.39
N ALA A 194 -3.56 1.66 5.66
CA ALA A 194 -4.30 0.72 6.48
C ALA A 194 -3.41 0.20 7.62
N THR A 195 -3.94 0.16 8.84
CA THR A 195 -3.18 -0.24 10.02
C THR A 195 -3.92 -1.24 10.88
N VAL A 196 -3.20 -2.18 11.47
CA VAL A 196 -3.68 -3.03 12.58
C VAL A 196 -2.77 -2.79 13.77
N ASN A 197 -3.37 -2.40 14.88
CA ASN A 197 -2.69 -2.25 16.17
C ASN A 197 -3.46 -3.07 17.19
N ALA A 198 -3.07 -4.33 17.38
CA ALA A 198 -3.85 -5.29 18.16
C ALA A 198 -2.97 -6.10 19.12
N ALA A 199 -3.52 -6.37 20.30
CA ALA A 199 -2.91 -7.19 21.33
C ALA A 199 -3.77 -8.45 21.54
N VAL A 200 -3.19 -9.63 21.32
CA VAL A 200 -3.88 -10.92 21.45
C VAL A 200 -3.24 -11.74 22.56
N PRO A 201 -4.01 -12.33 23.49
CA PRO A 201 -3.44 -13.20 24.52
C PRO A 201 -2.76 -14.42 23.91
N SER A 202 -1.56 -14.78 24.39
CA SER A 202 -0.79 -15.94 23.92
C SER A 202 -1.43 -17.30 24.22
N THR A 203 -2.48 -17.32 25.06
CA THR A 203 -3.32 -18.49 25.31
C THR A 203 -4.38 -18.72 24.22
N THR A 204 -4.52 -17.79 23.27
CA THR A 204 -5.50 -17.87 22.18
C THR A 204 -4.97 -18.70 21.04
N SER A 205 -5.79 -19.61 20.51
CA SER A 205 -5.54 -20.34 19.27
C SER A 205 -6.74 -20.22 18.32
N GLY A 206 -6.46 -20.17 17.02
CA GLY A 206 -7.42 -19.99 15.95
C GLY A 206 -7.44 -18.58 15.37
N PHE A 207 -8.53 -18.28 14.67
CA PHE A 207 -8.78 -16.96 14.07
C PHE A 207 -9.28 -15.97 15.13
N VAL A 208 -8.62 -14.83 15.21
CA VAL A 208 -8.91 -13.77 16.17
C VAL A 208 -9.28 -12.51 15.39
N PRO A 209 -10.55 -12.06 15.47
CA PRO A 209 -10.96 -10.79 14.89
C PRO A 209 -10.23 -9.63 15.59
N VAL A 210 -9.69 -8.71 14.81
CA VAL A 210 -8.98 -7.52 15.32
C VAL A 210 -9.41 -6.26 14.58
N PRO A 211 -9.43 -5.10 15.23
CA PRO A 211 -9.72 -3.85 14.57
C PRO A 211 -8.60 -3.47 13.60
N ALA A 212 -8.98 -2.88 12.47
CA ALA A 212 -8.10 -2.27 11.51
C ALA A 212 -8.62 -0.87 11.16
N ASP A 213 -7.72 0.09 11.02
CA ASP A 213 -8.05 1.44 10.61
C ASP A 213 -7.61 1.68 9.16
N TYR A 214 -8.39 2.49 8.46
CA TYR A 214 -8.14 2.91 7.09
C TYR A 214 -8.28 4.43 7.01
N TYR A 215 -7.39 5.09 6.24
CA TYR A 215 -7.55 6.49 5.90
C TYR A 215 -6.84 6.86 4.59
N VAL A 216 -7.31 7.94 3.96
CA VAL A 216 -6.77 8.49 2.72
C VAL A 216 -6.21 9.87 2.97
N THR A 217 -4.93 10.06 2.65
CA THR A 217 -4.32 11.39 2.59
C THR A 217 -4.45 11.90 1.17
N ALA A 218 -5.21 12.98 1.01
CA ALA A 218 -5.42 13.59 -0.30
C ALA A 218 -4.10 14.11 -0.88
N GLY A 219 -3.88 13.80 -2.16
CA GLY A 219 -2.82 14.40 -2.95
C GLY A 219 -3.14 15.85 -3.33
N GLY A 220 -2.34 16.43 -4.21
CA GLY A 220 -2.50 17.84 -4.59
C GLY A 220 -1.52 18.31 -5.66
N ILE A 221 -1.79 19.51 -6.17
CA ILE A 221 -0.92 20.17 -7.14
C ILE A 221 0.36 20.60 -6.42
N MET A 222 1.51 20.16 -6.92
CA MET A 222 2.80 20.63 -6.41
C MET A 222 3.08 22.06 -6.90
N PRO A 223 3.52 22.96 -6.01
CA PRO A 223 4.02 24.26 -6.42
C PRO A 223 5.31 24.08 -7.23
N LEU A 224 5.42 24.85 -8.33
CA LEU A 224 6.62 24.97 -9.16
C LEU A 224 7.70 25.81 -8.48
#